data_AF-A0A3A5VCE2-F1
#
_entry.id   AF-A0A3A5VCE2-F1
#
_cell.length_a   1.000
_cell.length_b   1.000
_cell.length_c   1.000
_cell.angle_alpha   90.00
_cell.angle_beta   90.00
_cell.angle_gamma   90.00
#
_symmetry.space_group_name_H-M   'P 1'
#
loop_
_entity.id
_entity.type
_entity.pdbx_description
1 polymer ?
#
loop_
_entity_poly.entity_id
_entity_poly.type
_entity_poly.pdbx_seq_one_letter_code
_entity_poly.pdbx_strand_id
1 'polypeptide(L)' 'EDVNPPELLAHIPLICEEKDIPYGYVPSQEFLAKGVGMTKGANAASVAIMEITKGAQEKFHEVVEEINTIKKA' A
#
# COMPACT_ATOMS: atom_id res chain seq x y z
N GLU A 1 6.06 -1.14 -8.26
CA GLU A 1 5.06 -1.09 -9.35
C GLU A 1 5.46 -2.04 -10.49
N ASP A 2 5.97 -3.22 -10.14
CA ASP A 2 6.52 -4.24 -11.04
C ASP A 2 5.60 -5.48 -11.09
N VAL A 3 4.29 -5.24 -11.17
CA VAL A 3 3.28 -6.30 -11.23
C VAL A 3 2.94 -6.58 -12.70
N ASN A 4 3.06 -7.85 -13.10
CA ASN A 4 2.78 -8.31 -14.45
C ASN A 4 1.85 -9.54 -14.39
N PRO A 5 0.68 -9.52 -15.07
CA PRO A 5 0.11 -8.41 -15.85
C PRO A 5 -0.38 -7.24 -14.98
N PRO A 6 -0.34 -6.00 -15.48
CA PRO A 6 -0.79 -4.81 -14.74
C PRO A 6 -2.30 -4.84 -14.42
N GLU A 7 -3.07 -5.56 -15.23
CA GLU A 7 -4.53 -5.75 -15.08
C GLU A 7 -4.91 -6.30 -13.71
N LEU A 8 -4.01 -7.06 -13.07
CA LEU A 8 -4.23 -7.68 -11.76
C LEU A 8 -4.54 -6.67 -10.65
N LEU A 9 -4.05 -5.43 -10.78
CA LEU A 9 -4.25 -4.37 -9.79
C LEU A 9 -5.13 -3.22 -10.28
N ALA A 10 -5.64 -3.27 -11.51
CA ALA A 10 -6.37 -2.15 -12.12
C ALA A 10 -7.61 -1.71 -11.34
N HIS A 11 -8.27 -2.65 -10.64
CA HIS A 11 -9.47 -2.36 -9.86
C HIS A 11 -9.19 -1.83 -8.45
N ILE A 12 -7.98 -2.04 -7.91
CA ILE A 12 -7.66 -1.70 -6.52
C ILE A 12 -7.73 -0.19 -6.28
N PRO A 13 -7.09 0.68 -7.08
CA PRO A 13 -7.20 2.12 -6.91
C PRO A 13 -8.64 2.60 -6.94
N LEU A 14 -9.43 2.14 -7.91
CA LEU A 14 -10.83 2.54 -8.07
C LEU A 14 -11.66 2.24 -6.81
N ILE A 15 -11.54 1.03 -6.28
CA ILE A 15 -12.25 0.62 -5.05
C ILE A 15 -11.80 1.47 -3.86
N CYS A 16 -10.50 1.74 -3.75
CA CYS A 16 -9.97 2.59 -2.68
C CYS A 16 -10.52 4.02 -2.78
N GLU A 17 -10.66 4.58 -3.98
CA GLU A 17 -11.28 5.90 -4.18
C GLU A 17 -12.78 5.90 -3.85
N GLU A 18 -13.54 4.92 -4.31
CA GLU A 18 -14.98 4.81 -4.02
C GLU A 18 -15.28 4.65 -2.51
N LYS A 19 -14.33 4.05 -1.77
CA LYS A 19 -14.48 3.77 -0.33
C LYS A 19 -13.74 4.77 0.56
N ASP A 20 -13.12 5.80 -0.01
CA ASP A 20 -12.29 6.78 0.72
C ASP A 20 -11.17 6.11 1.54
N ILE A 21 -10.57 5.05 0.99
CA ILE A 21 -9.45 4.32 1.61
C ILE A 21 -8.13 4.93 1.11
N PRO A 22 -7.25 5.41 2.01
CA PRO A 22 -5.93 5.91 1.60
C PRO A 22 -5.08 4.76 1.07
N TYR A 23 -4.45 4.98 -0.09
CA TYR A 23 -3.56 4.01 -0.73
C TYR A 23 -2.38 4.72 -1.39
N GLY A 24 -1.27 4.02 -1.51
CA GLY A 24 -0.06 4.52 -2.16
C GLY A 24 0.63 3.44 -2.97
N TYR A 25 1.55 3.86 -3.83
CA TYR A 25 2.36 2.97 -4.64
C TYR A 25 3.77 2.86 -4.09
N VAL A 26 4.41 1.73 -4.38
CA VAL A 26 5.73 1.35 -3.87
C VAL A 26 6.58 0.85 -5.03
N PRO A 27 7.92 0.99 -4.97
CA PRO A 27 8.78 0.72 -6.11
C PRO A 27 8.76 -0.73 -6.58
N SER A 28 8.64 -1.72 -5.67
CA SER A 28 8.58 -3.13 -6.06
C SER A 28 7.74 -4.05 -5.16
N GLN A 29 7.33 -5.21 -5.69
CA GLN A 29 6.64 -6.28 -4.98
C GLN A 29 7.52 -6.86 -3.87
N GLU A 30 8.83 -6.96 -4.11
CA GLU A 30 9.80 -7.42 -3.11
C GLU A 30 9.89 -6.43 -1.94
N PHE A 31 9.84 -5.12 -2.23
CA PHE A 31 9.83 -4.08 -1.20
C PHE A 31 8.64 -4.23 -0.26
N LEU A 32 7.44 -4.45 -0.80
CA LEU A 32 6.25 -4.73 0.01
C LEU A 32 6.39 -6.01 0.83
N ALA A 33 6.76 -7.11 0.17
CA ALA A 33 6.89 -8.42 0.82
C ALA A 33 7.87 -8.37 2.00
N LYS A 34 9.00 -7.68 1.81
CA LYS A 34 9.97 -7.45 2.87
C LYS A 34 9.41 -6.60 4.01
N GLY A 35 8.64 -5.55 3.69
CA GLY A 35 8.01 -4.66 4.66
C GLY A 35 7.00 -5.37 5.58
N VAL A 36 6.30 -6.39 5.07
CA VAL A 36 5.36 -7.20 5.85
C VAL A 36 5.99 -8.46 6.47
N GLY A 37 7.32 -8.63 6.37
CA GLY A 37 8.03 -9.74 6.98
C GLY A 37 7.89 -11.09 6.27
N MET A 38 7.55 -11.10 4.97
CA MET A 38 7.55 -12.34 4.19
C MET A 38 8.98 -12.86 3.96
N THR A 39 9.08 -14.14 3.59
CA THR A 39 10.36 -14.80 3.31
C THR A 39 11.10 -14.16 2.13
N LYS A 40 12.43 -14.25 2.15
CA LYS A 40 13.28 -13.75 1.07
C LYS A 40 12.90 -14.42 -0.26
N GLY A 41 12.64 -13.61 -1.29
CA GLY A 41 12.16 -14.07 -2.60
C GLY A 41 10.64 -14.14 -2.75
N ALA A 42 9.87 -13.77 -1.73
CA ALA A 42 8.44 -13.56 -1.85
C ALA A 42 8.13 -12.22 -2.54
N ASN A 43 7.04 -12.19 -3.29
CA ASN A 43 6.50 -11.00 -3.95
C ASN A 43 5.09 -10.73 -3.44
N ALA A 44 4.80 -9.48 -3.10
CA ALA A 44 3.47 -9.03 -2.73
C ALA A 44 3.01 -7.95 -3.72
N ALA A 45 1.98 -8.25 -4.52
CA ALA A 45 1.41 -7.30 -5.47
C ALA A 45 0.73 -6.12 -4.76
N SER A 46 0.04 -6.38 -3.65
CA SER A 46 -0.63 -5.37 -2.83
C SER A 46 -0.68 -5.82 -1.38
N VAL A 47 -0.71 -4.86 -0.46
CA VAL A 47 -0.90 -5.09 0.98
C VAL A 47 -1.97 -4.15 1.50
N ALA A 48 -2.89 -4.68 2.30
CA ALA A 48 -3.88 -3.89 3.03
C ALA A 48 -3.62 -4.00 4.53
N ILE A 49 -3.60 -2.86 5.22
CA ILE A 49 -3.50 -2.80 6.68
C ILE A 49 -4.91 -2.89 7.24
N MET A 50 -5.23 -4.00 7.91
CA MET A 50 -6.57 -4.27 8.43
C MET A 50 -6.76 -3.81 9.89
N GLU A 51 -5.68 -3.74 10.65
CA GLU A 51 -5.69 -3.36 12.06
C GLU A 51 -4.47 -2.50 12.39
N ILE A 52 -4.68 -1.45 13.18
CA ILE A 52 -3.63 -0.54 13.62
C ILE A 52 -3.57 -0.58 15.14
N THR A 53 -2.42 -0.99 15.67
CA THR A 53 -2.21 -1.00 17.12
C THR A 53 -2.04 0.43 17.65
N LYS A 54 -2.38 0.65 18.93
CA LYS A 54 -2.28 1.98 19.57
C LYS A 54 -0.89 2.61 19.42
N GLY A 55 0.17 1.80 19.54
CA GLY A 55 1.56 2.27 19.42
C GLY A 55 1.99 2.63 17.99
N ALA A 56 1.17 2.31 16.98
CA ALA A 56 1.44 2.61 15.58
C ALA A 56 0.54 3.73 15.02
N GLN A 57 -0.41 4.26 15.81
CA GLN A 57 -1.39 5.24 15.32
C GLN A 57 -0.76 6.55 14.83
N GLU A 58 0.26 7.05 15.51
CA GLU A 58 0.95 8.29 15.12
C GLU A 58 1.66 8.12 13.78
N LYS A 59 2.45 7.06 13.63
CA LYS A 59 3.14 6.72 12.38
C LYS A 59 2.17 6.45 11.24
N PHE A 60 1.04 5.82 11.52
CA PHE A 60 0.01 5.59 10.52
C PHE A 60 -0.58 6.90 10.00
N HIS A 61 -0.89 7.85 10.89
CA HIS A 61 -1.37 9.17 10.48
C HIS A 61 -0.36 9.92 9.62
N GLU A 62 0.92 9.91 10.01
CA GLU A 62 2.01 10.52 9.22
C GLU A 62 2.06 9.98 7.79
N VAL A 63 2.01 8.64 7.63
CA VAL A 63 1.99 8.01 6.30
C VAL A 63 0.74 8.38 5.50
N VAL A 64 -0.44 8.42 6.14
CA VAL A 64 -1.68 8.81 5.47
C VAL A 64 -1.64 10.27 5.00
N GLU A 65 -1.05 11.18 5.80
CA GLU A 65 -0.86 12.58 5.41
C GLU A 65 0.10 12.74 4.23
N GLU A 66 1.22 12.00 4.22
CA GLU A 66 2.15 11.98 3.08
C GLU A 66 1.47 11.46 1.80
N ILE A 67 0.72 10.35 1.90
CA ILE A 67 -0.03 9.78 0.78
C ILE A 67 -1.01 10.81 0.21
N ASN A 68 -1.76 11.49 1.07
CA ASN A 68 -2.72 12.52 0.66
C ASN A 68 -2.06 13.74 0.02
N THR A 69 -0.83 14.06 0.41
CA THR A 69 -0.05 15.14 -0.20
C THR A 69 0.42 14.76 -1.59
N ILE A 70 0.89 13.52 -1.78
CA ILE A 70 1.33 13.01 -3.07
C ILE A 70 0.15 12.90 -4.05
N LYS A 71 -1.03 12.49 -3.59
CA LYS A 71 -2.23 12.35 -4.45
C LYS A 71 -2.76 13.68 -5.00
N LYS A 72 -2.38 14.82 -4.40
CA LYS A 72 -2.82 16.18 -4.82
C LYS A 72 -1.86 16.88 -5.78
N ALA A 73 -0.70 16.29 -6.07
CA ALA A 73 0.29 16.79 -7.03
C ALA A 73 0.10 16.13 -8.40
#